data_AF-A0A2M6Z7G8-F1
#
_entry.id   AF-A0A2M6Z7G8-F1
#
_cell.length_a   1.000
_cell.length_b   1.000
_cell.length_c   1.000
_cell.angle_alpha   90.00
_cell.angle_beta   90.00
_cell.angle_gamma   90.00
#
_symmetry.space_group_name_H-M   'P 1'
#
loop_
_entity.id
_entity.type
_entity.pdbx_description
1 polymer ?
#
loop_
_entity_poly.entity_id
_entity_poly.type
_entity_poly.pdbx_seq_one_letter_code
_entity_poly.pdbx_strand_id
1 'polypeptide(L)'
;MRAKSGHITSAFSQAELLVALYLGKIIRYNPKRPKWEGRDRFILSKGQGGIGLYPVLARAGFFPESDAFRRNGFDLRQTFR
;
A
#
# COMPACT_ATOMS: atom_id res chain seq x y z
N MET A 1 10.58 16.93 -2.90
CA MET A 1 11.04 16.43 -4.22
C MET A 1 9.96 15.52 -4.78
N ARG A 2 9.43 15.80 -5.98
CA ARG A 2 8.56 14.85 -6.73
C ARG A 2 9.47 13.76 -7.31
N ALA A 3 9.25 12.50 -6.97
CA ALA A 3 9.99 11.39 -7.55
C ALA A 3 9.69 11.31 -9.06
N LYS A 4 10.71 11.54 -9.88
CA LYS A 4 10.59 11.63 -11.35
C LYS A 4 10.46 10.26 -12.06
N SER A 5 10.25 9.15 -11.36
CA SER A 5 10.36 7.81 -11.98
C SER A 5 9.59 6.68 -11.27
N GLY A 6 8.38 6.94 -10.79
CA GLY A 6 7.45 5.83 -10.51
C GLY A 6 7.00 5.22 -11.85
N HIS A 7 7.18 3.91 -12.06
CA HIS A 7 6.64 3.24 -13.25
C HIS A 7 5.11 3.15 -13.11
N ILE A 8 4.42 4.21 -13.53
CA ILE A 8 2.96 4.36 -13.40
C ILE A 8 2.22 3.17 -14.04
N THR A 9 2.67 2.70 -15.20
CA THR A 9 2.15 1.50 -15.87
C THR A 9 2.26 0.25 -15.01
N SER A 10 3.35 0.11 -14.26
CA SER A 10 3.59 -1.01 -13.35
C SER A 10 2.65 -1.02 -12.13
N ALA A 11 2.19 0.16 -11.71
CA ALA A 11 1.21 0.35 -10.65
C ALA A 11 -0.22 0.10 -11.12
N PHE A 12 -0.57 0.53 -12.34
CA PHE A 12 -1.90 0.26 -12.91
C PHE A 12 -2.11 -1.23 -13.17
N SER A 13 -1.08 -1.98 -13.57
CA SER A 13 -1.21 -3.42 -13.86
C SER A 13 -1.60 -4.30 -12.65
N GLN A 14 -1.69 -3.73 -11.45
CA GLN A 14 -2.01 -4.44 -10.21
C GLN A 14 -3.11 -3.73 -9.40
N ALA A 15 -3.71 -2.67 -9.93
CA ALA A 15 -4.63 -1.81 -9.19
C ALA A 15 -5.86 -2.59 -8.71
N GLU A 16 -6.49 -3.36 -9.60
CA GLU A 16 -7.67 -4.18 -9.31
C GLU A 16 -7.36 -5.25 -8.26
N LEU A 17 -6.17 -5.88 -8.34
CA LEU A 17 -5.73 -6.86 -7.36
C LEU A 17 -5.59 -6.24 -5.97
N LEU A 18 -4.92 -5.10 -5.86
CA LEU A 18 -4.73 -4.41 -4.57
C LEU A 18 -6.07 -3.97 -3.97
N VAL A 19 -6.96 -3.45 -4.81
CA VAL A 19 -8.32 -3.05 -4.40
C VAL A 19 -9.11 -4.26 -3.91
N ALA A 20 -9.10 -5.39 -4.64
CA ALA A 20 -9.79 -6.60 -4.23
C ALA A 20 -9.27 -7.13 -2.89
N LEU A 21 -7.95 -7.15 -2.69
CA LEU A 21 -7.34 -7.61 -1.44
C LEU A 21 -7.76 -6.75 -0.25
N TYR A 22 -7.51 -5.44 -0.31
CA TYR A 22 -7.69 -4.54 0.84
C TYR A 22 -9.12 -4.01 0.97
N LEU A 23 -9.71 -3.51 -0.12
CA LEU A 23 -11.04 -2.87 -0.08
C LEU A 23 -12.16 -3.90 -0.28
N GLY A 24 -11.90 -4.96 -1.03
CA GLY A 24 -12.76 -6.14 -1.14
C GLY A 24 -12.71 -7.07 0.08
N LYS A 25 -11.86 -6.77 1.08
CA LYS A 25 -11.75 -7.48 2.37
C LYS A 25 -11.40 -8.98 2.23
N ILE A 26 -10.68 -9.36 1.17
CA ILE A 26 -10.17 -10.74 1.02
C ILE A 26 -9.11 -11.03 2.09
N ILE A 27 -8.27 -10.03 2.43
CA ILE A 27 -7.29 -10.15 3.50
C ILE A 27 -7.78 -9.51 4.79
N ARG A 28 -7.42 -10.14 5.92
CA ARG A 28 -7.70 -9.63 7.26
C ARG A 28 -6.62 -8.63 7.66
N TYR A 29 -7.02 -7.40 7.90
CA TYR A 29 -6.14 -6.37 8.45
C TYR A 29 -6.90 -5.48 9.43
N ASN A 30 -6.16 -4.80 10.29
CA ASN A 30 -6.70 -3.76 11.15
C ASN A 30 -5.81 -2.51 11.00
N PRO A 31 -6.29 -1.43 10.36
CA PRO A 31 -5.48 -0.24 10.14
C PRO A 31 -5.07 0.45 11.44
N LYS A 32 -5.87 0.31 12.51
CA LYS A 32 -5.55 0.84 13.86
C LYS A 32 -4.57 -0.05 14.62
N ARG A 33 -4.42 -1.32 14.22
CA ARG A 33 -3.49 -2.29 14.82
C ARG A 33 -2.69 -3.00 13.72
N PRO A 34 -1.82 -2.29 12.97
CA PRO A 34 -1.10 -2.85 11.82
C PRO A 34 -0.14 -3.99 12.18
N LYS A 35 0.20 -4.14 13.47
CA LYS A 35 1.03 -5.23 14.00
C LYS A 35 0.25 -6.37 14.64
N TRP A 36 -1.08 -6.37 14.60
CA TRP A 36 -1.88 -7.44 15.17
C TRP A 36 -1.49 -8.81 14.59
N GLU A 37 -1.35 -9.80 15.46
CA GLU A 37 -0.83 -11.14 15.15
C GLU A 37 -1.70 -11.91 14.16
N GLY A 38 -3.03 -11.80 14.27
CA GLY A 38 -3.99 -12.49 13.41
C GLY A 38 -4.20 -11.85 12.03
N ARG A 39 -3.40 -10.85 11.65
CA ARG A 39 -3.49 -10.21 10.33
C ARG A 39 -2.89 -11.11 9.26
N ASP A 40 -3.45 -11.03 8.06
CA ASP A 40 -2.81 -11.58 6.89
C ASP A 40 -1.66 -10.66 6.44
N ARG A 41 -0.56 -11.26 5.96
CA ARG A 41 0.65 -10.53 5.56
C ARG A 41 0.73 -10.46 4.05
N PHE A 42 0.67 -9.25 3.50
CA PHE A 42 0.84 -9.00 2.08
C PHE A 42 2.25 -8.49 1.79
N ILE A 43 2.96 -9.12 0.86
CA ILE A 43 4.31 -8.72 0.42
C ILE A 43 4.25 -8.38 -1.06
N LEU A 44 4.45 -7.09 -1.39
CA LEU A 44 4.57 -6.66 -2.77
C LEU A 44 6.02 -6.82 -3.26
N SER A 45 6.33 -7.97 -3.87
CA SER A 45 7.66 -8.22 -4.44
C SER A 45 7.99 -7.30 -5.64
N LYS A 46 6.96 -6.78 -6.33
CA LYS A 46 7.10 -5.87 -7.47
C LYS A 46 7.46 -4.45 -7.02
N GLY A 47 8.72 -4.23 -6.66
CA GLY A 47 9.20 -2.97 -6.08
C GLY A 47 8.87 -1.70 -6.89
N GLN A 48 8.92 -1.77 -8.22
CA GLN A 48 8.58 -0.65 -9.11
C GLN A 48 7.10 -0.25 -9.09
N GLY A 49 6.22 -1.16 -8.67
CA GLY A 49 4.78 -0.93 -8.54
C GLY A 49 4.34 -0.45 -7.16
N GLY A 50 5.28 -0.30 -6.22
CA GLY A 50 4.99 0.10 -4.83
C GLY A 50 4.23 1.42 -4.71
N ILE A 51 4.36 2.32 -5.69
CA ILE A 51 3.60 3.57 -5.75
C ILE A 51 2.07 3.34 -5.80
N GLY A 52 1.61 2.24 -6.39
CA GLY A 52 0.19 1.87 -6.44
C GLY A 52 -0.38 1.38 -5.11
N LEU A 53 0.46 0.96 -4.17
CA LEU A 53 0.02 0.44 -2.88
C LEU A 53 -0.42 1.54 -1.91
N TYR A 54 0.23 2.70 -1.94
CA TYR A 54 -0.03 3.79 -0.99
C TYR A 54 -1.46 4.33 -1.02
N PRO A 55 -2.07 4.61 -2.19
CA PRO A 55 -3.47 5.06 -2.24
C PRO A 55 -4.44 4.03 -1.68
N VAL A 56 -4.19 2.73 -1.94
CA VAL A 56 -5.03 1.64 -1.43
C VAL A 56 -4.92 1.54 0.10
N LEU A 57 -3.72 1.62 0.66
CA LEU A 57 -3.52 1.61 2.11
C LEU A 57 -4.12 2.84 2.81
N ALA A 58 -4.05 4.01 2.17
CA ALA A 58 -4.69 5.21 2.70
C ALA A 58 -6.21 5.03 2.75
N ARG A 59 -6.80 4.51 1.66
CA ARG A 59 -8.23 4.21 1.57
C ARG A 59 -8.68 3.12 2.55
N ALA A 60 -7.80 2.15 2.82
CA ALA A 60 -7.97 1.12 3.83
C ALA A 60 -7.83 1.66 5.28
N GLY A 61 -7.47 2.94 5.46
CA GLY A 61 -7.46 3.63 6.74
C GLY A 61 -6.13 3.59 7.50
N PHE A 62 -5.03 3.12 6.89
CA PHE A 62 -3.73 3.05 7.56
C PHE A 62 -3.11 4.44 7.84
N PHE A 63 -3.48 5.44 7.05
CA PHE A 63 -3.05 6.83 7.20
C PHE A 63 -3.97 7.75 6.37
N PRO A 64 -3.97 9.08 6.61
CA PRO A 64 -4.79 10.02 5.85
C PRO A 64 -4.49 9.99 4.34
N GLU A 65 -5.51 10.16 3.50
CA GLU A 65 -5.36 10.19 2.02
C GLU A 65 -4.42 11.31 1.56
N SER A 66 -4.35 12.43 2.29
CA SER A 66 -3.40 13.53 2.05
C SER A 66 -1.93 13.09 2.11
N ASP A 67 -1.63 12.03 2.87
CA ASP A 67 -0.27 11.55 3.10
C ASP A 67 0.16 10.50 2.08
N ALA A 68 -0.77 9.97 1.25
CA ALA A 68 -0.49 8.94 0.26
C ALA A 68 0.58 9.38 -0.75
N PHE A 69 0.48 10.61 -1.25
CA PHE A 69 1.44 11.14 -2.22
C PHE A 69 2.76 11.61 -1.58
N ARG A 70 2.76 11.84 -0.26
CA ARG A 70 3.96 12.23 0.51
C ARG A 70 4.86 11.03 0.81
N ARG A 71 4.28 9.82 0.88
CA ARG A 71 4.98 8.55 1.15
C ARG A 71 5.55 7.85 -0.09
N ASN A 72 5.52 8.50 -1.26
CA ASN A 72 6.07 7.99 -2.54
C ASN A 72 7.60 7.74 -2.56
N GLY A 73 8.32 7.97 -1.47
CA GLY A 73 9.73 7.60 -1.28
C GLY A 73 9.98 6.81 0.01
N PHE A 74 8.93 6.30 0.65
CA PHE A 74 9.01 5.66 1.97
C PHE A 74 9.36 4.17 1.85
N ASP A 75 10.20 3.67 2.75
CA ASP A 75 10.53 2.26 2.83
C ASP A 75 9.37 1.50 3.52
N LEU A 76 8.69 0.63 2.77
CA LEU A 76 7.61 -0.23 3.30
C LEU A 76 8.07 -1.14 4.44
N ARG A 77 9.39 -1.36 4.61
CA ARG A 77 9.96 -2.13 5.73
C ARG A 77 9.80 -1.41 7.07
N GLN A 78 9.66 -0.08 7.10
CA GLN A 78 9.53 0.69 8.34
C GLN A 78 8.10 0.77 8.87
N THR A 79 7.09 0.52 8.01
CA THR A 79 5.68 0.58 8.44
C THR A 79 5.22 -0.72 9.11
N PHE A 80 5.97 -1.83 8.93
CA PHE A 80 5.55 -3.16 9.38
C PHE A 80 6.62 -3.98 10.16
N ARG A 81 7.77 -3.40 10.55
CA ARG A 81 8.54 -3.93 11.71
C ARG A 81 7.83 -3.56 12.98
#